data_AF-A0A0C9VRE8-F1
#
_entry.id   AF-A0A0C9VRE8-F1
#
_cell.length_a   1.000
_cell.length_b   1.000
_cell.length_c   1.000
_cell.angle_alpha   90.00
_cell.angle_beta   90.00
_cell.angle_gamma   90.00
#
_symmetry.space_group_name_H-M   'P 1'
#
loop_
_entity.id
_entity.type
_entity.pdbx_description
1 polymer ?
#
loop_
_entity_poly.entity_id
_entity_poly.type
_entity_poly.pdbx_seq_one_letter_code
_entity_poly.pdbx_strand_id
1 'polypeptide(L)'
;TRCYKAAGEIYQWLDDANKIHVDDIRTKPKEMWDKLKSVHSKSTPNSRFNSLSDLLSIQLKDGEFLTDLSARIQGAMQKVKAIQPKGYTLDNLDEELVSMSMIKDLPFETYGSFISSVLLLSDLSKDAILQAFRTEETQR
;
A
#
# COMPACT_ATOMS: atom_id res chain seq x y z
N THR A 1 0.39 -33.80 -11.36
CA THR A 1 1.06 -33.45 -12.64
C THR A 1 0.96 -31.98 -13.03
N ARG A 2 -0.20 -31.30 -12.88
CA ARG A 2 -0.32 -29.84 -13.17
C ARG A 2 0.34 -28.93 -12.13
N CYS A 3 0.28 -29.28 -10.85
CA CYS A 3 0.84 -28.45 -9.76
C CYS A 3 2.38 -28.33 -9.83
N TYR A 4 3.08 -29.39 -10.22
CA TYR A 4 4.54 -29.36 -10.40
C TYR A 4 4.96 -28.50 -11.59
N LYS A 5 4.18 -28.49 -12.69
CA LYS A 5 4.42 -27.59 -13.82
C LYS A 5 4.26 -26.14 -13.42
N ALA A 6 3.16 -25.81 -12.74
CA ALA A 6 2.92 -24.45 -12.24
C ALA A 6 4.01 -23.99 -11.25
N ALA A 7 4.47 -24.86 -10.35
CA ALA A 7 5.54 -24.51 -9.41
C ALA A 7 6.89 -24.30 -10.13
N GLY A 8 7.20 -25.14 -11.12
CA GLY A 8 8.38 -25.00 -11.97
C GLY A 8 8.36 -23.69 -12.77
N GLU A 9 7.22 -23.34 -13.37
CA GLU A 9 7.04 -22.07 -14.07
C GLU A 9 7.22 -20.88 -13.12
N ILE A 10 6.52 -20.84 -11.98
CA ILE A 10 6.68 -19.76 -10.98
C ILE A 10 8.15 -19.61 -10.58
N TYR A 11 8.84 -20.71 -10.26
CA TYR A 11 10.24 -20.67 -9.82
C TYR A 11 11.20 -20.17 -10.92
N GLN A 12 10.95 -20.50 -12.19
CA GLN A 12 11.78 -20.10 -13.31
C GLN A 12 11.73 -18.59 -13.57
N TRP A 13 10.60 -17.95 -13.27
CA TRP A 13 10.43 -16.50 -13.44
C TRP A 13 10.97 -15.66 -12.28
N LEU A 14 11.42 -16.28 -11.18
CA LEU A 14 12.00 -15.56 -10.05
C LEU A 14 13.49 -15.27 -10.28
N ASP A 15 13.96 -14.14 -9.75
CA ASP A 15 15.38 -13.87 -9.58
C ASP A 15 15.95 -14.64 -8.38
N ASP A 16 17.28 -14.69 -8.27
CA ASP A 16 17.94 -15.45 -7.20
C ASP A 16 17.67 -14.86 -5.81
N ALA A 17 17.36 -13.57 -5.72
CA ALA A 17 16.96 -12.91 -4.48
C ALA A 17 15.60 -13.42 -3.96
N ASN A 18 14.62 -13.65 -4.84
CA ASN A 18 13.29 -14.10 -4.45
C ASN A 18 13.14 -15.62 -4.39
N LYS A 19 14.02 -16.38 -5.05
CA LYS A 19 14.05 -17.86 -4.94
C LYS A 19 14.27 -18.34 -3.51
N ILE A 20 15.10 -17.63 -2.74
CA ILE A 20 15.38 -17.94 -1.32
C ILE A 20 14.08 -18.00 -0.50
N HIS A 21 13.05 -17.23 -0.86
CA HIS A 21 11.80 -17.19 -0.11
C HIS A 21 10.86 -18.38 -0.38
N VAL A 22 11.12 -19.17 -1.43
CA VAL A 22 10.22 -20.24 -1.89
C VAL A 22 10.90 -21.61 -2.04
N ASP A 23 12.20 -21.72 -1.75
CA ASP A 23 12.97 -22.97 -1.88
C ASP A 23 12.35 -24.12 -1.09
N ASP A 24 11.93 -23.84 0.15
CA ASP A 24 11.35 -24.81 1.08
C ASP A 24 9.96 -25.32 0.64
N ILE A 25 9.30 -24.59 -0.27
CA ILE A 25 7.90 -24.81 -0.69
C ILE A 25 7.76 -25.03 -2.21
N ARG A 26 8.88 -25.35 -2.89
CA ARG A 26 8.99 -25.48 -4.36
C ARG A 26 8.07 -26.52 -5.01
N THR A 27 7.43 -27.39 -4.22
CA THR A 27 6.48 -28.40 -4.72
C THR A 27 5.02 -27.94 -4.66
N LYS A 28 4.76 -26.77 -4.06
CA LYS A 28 3.41 -26.30 -3.73
C LYS A 28 3.19 -24.91 -4.33
N PRO A 29 2.70 -24.81 -5.58
CA PRO A 29 2.62 -23.55 -6.31
C PRO A 29 1.74 -22.50 -5.62
N LYS A 30 0.67 -22.93 -4.92
CA LYS A 30 -0.18 -22.01 -4.16
C LYS A 30 0.55 -21.40 -2.97
N GLU A 31 1.28 -22.21 -2.21
CA GLU A 31 2.06 -21.72 -1.07
C GLU A 31 3.21 -20.81 -1.54
N MET A 32 3.85 -21.13 -2.67
CA MET A 32 4.84 -20.25 -3.30
C MET A 32 4.24 -18.90 -3.65
N TRP A 33 3.08 -18.89 -4.32
CA TRP A 33 2.39 -17.66 -4.69
C TRP A 33 1.95 -16.85 -3.48
N ASP A 34 1.37 -17.48 -2.45
CA ASP A 34 0.95 -16.81 -1.22
C ASP A 34 2.16 -16.22 -0.46
N LYS A 35 3.30 -16.91 -0.45
CA LYS A 35 4.54 -16.43 0.16
C LYS A 35 5.13 -15.24 -0.60
N LEU A 36 5.22 -15.34 -1.94
CA LEU A 36 5.67 -14.23 -2.79
C LEU A 36 4.74 -13.02 -2.64
N LYS A 37 3.42 -13.25 -2.64
CA LYS A 37 2.43 -12.21 -2.37
C LYS A 37 2.64 -11.60 -0.98
N SER A 38 2.93 -12.39 0.05
CA SER A 38 3.23 -11.84 1.37
C SER A 38 4.53 -11.03 1.42
N VAL A 39 5.55 -11.42 0.65
CA VAL A 39 6.86 -10.73 0.61
C VAL A 39 6.76 -9.42 -0.17
N HIS A 40 6.04 -9.43 -1.30
CA HIS A 40 5.99 -8.32 -2.24
C HIS A 40 4.75 -7.43 -2.13
N SER A 41 3.61 -7.96 -1.68
CA SER A 41 2.38 -7.20 -1.43
C SER A 41 2.28 -6.81 0.04
N LYS A 42 3.39 -6.34 0.64
CA LYS A 42 3.37 -5.80 2.00
C LYS A 42 2.33 -4.68 2.05
N SER A 43 1.18 -5.00 2.64
CA SER A 43 0.14 -4.05 3.03
C SER A 43 0.67 -3.23 4.20
N THR A 44 1.70 -2.41 3.96
CA THR A 44 2.14 -1.46 4.97
C THR A 44 1.13 -0.33 5.03
N PRO A 45 0.89 0.28 6.20
CA PRO A 45 0.06 1.47 6.32
C PRO A 45 0.43 2.55 5.29
N ASN A 46 1.73 2.72 5.03
CA ASN A 46 2.23 3.74 4.10
C ASN A 46 1.89 3.41 2.64
N SER A 47 1.98 2.15 2.23
CA SER A 47 1.54 1.74 0.89
C SER A 47 0.04 1.93 0.69
N ARG A 48 -0.76 1.71 1.75
CA ARG A 48 -2.21 1.98 1.74
C ARG A 48 -2.53 3.45 1.67
N PHE A 49 -1.89 4.26 2.51
CA PHE A 49 -1.94 5.72 2.48
C PHE A 49 -1.61 6.24 1.08
N ASN A 50 -0.50 5.80 0.48
CA ASN A 50 -0.08 6.26 -0.85
C ASN A 50 -1.10 5.91 -1.92
N SER A 51 -1.65 4.68 -1.91
CA SER A 51 -2.63 4.27 -2.92
C SER A 51 -3.97 4.99 -2.78
N LEU A 52 -4.43 5.25 -1.55
CA LEU A 52 -5.61 6.09 -1.28
C LEU A 52 -5.35 7.55 -1.68
N SER A 53 -4.15 8.06 -1.39
CA SER A 53 -3.72 9.38 -1.81
C SER A 53 -3.72 9.52 -3.33
N ASP A 54 -3.14 8.57 -4.05
CA ASP A 54 -3.11 8.53 -5.51
C ASP A 54 -4.52 8.51 -6.08
N LEU A 55 -5.39 7.65 -5.56
CA LEU A 55 -6.79 7.56 -5.96
C LEU A 55 -7.50 8.92 -5.85
N LEU A 56 -7.38 9.58 -4.70
CA LEU A 56 -8.05 10.86 -4.42
C LEU A 56 -7.38 12.05 -5.11
N SER A 57 -6.15 11.89 -5.60
CA SER A 57 -5.41 12.93 -6.34
C SER A 57 -5.62 12.83 -7.85
N ILE A 58 -6.36 11.82 -8.34
CA ILE A 58 -6.68 11.71 -9.76
C ILE A 58 -7.53 12.90 -10.19
N GLN A 59 -7.03 13.63 -11.18
CA GLN A 59 -7.74 14.70 -11.86
C GLN A 59 -7.76 14.43 -13.37
N LEU A 60 -8.75 15.03 -14.04
CA LEU A 60 -8.86 15.03 -15.50
C LEU A 60 -7.65 15.75 -16.08
N LYS A 61 -6.97 15.12 -17.05
CA LYS A 61 -5.84 15.72 -17.76
C LYS A 61 -6.30 16.45 -19.02
N ASP A 62 -5.49 17.38 -19.50
CA ASP A 62 -5.75 18.08 -20.77
C ASP A 62 -5.82 17.08 -21.93
N GLY A 63 -6.94 17.10 -22.66
CA GLY A 63 -7.19 16.20 -23.79
C GLY A 63 -7.55 14.75 -23.41
N GLU A 64 -7.74 14.43 -22.13
CA GLU A 64 -8.20 13.12 -21.67
C GLU A 64 -9.72 12.97 -21.85
N PHE A 65 -10.18 11.84 -22.39
CA PHE A 65 -11.60 11.54 -22.45
C PHE A 65 -12.14 11.05 -21.11
N LEU A 66 -13.42 11.29 -20.83
CA LEU A 66 -14.06 10.85 -19.58
C LEU A 66 -14.00 9.33 -19.38
N THR A 67 -13.99 8.56 -20.46
CA THR A 67 -13.82 7.10 -20.43
C THR A 67 -12.44 6.69 -19.93
N ASP A 68 -11.39 7.41 -20.34
CA ASP A 68 -10.02 7.15 -19.92
C ASP A 68 -9.84 7.50 -18.44
N LEU A 69 -10.39 8.65 -18.01
CA LEU A 69 -10.43 9.03 -16.61
C LEU A 69 -11.13 7.95 -15.76
N SER A 70 -12.28 7.45 -16.22
CA SER A 70 -13.02 6.38 -15.54
C SER A 70 -12.18 5.11 -15.39
N ALA A 71 -11.50 4.69 -16.46
CA ALA A 71 -10.62 3.53 -16.44
C ALA A 71 -9.46 3.71 -15.44
N ARG A 72 -8.86 4.92 -15.35
CA ARG A 72 -7.80 5.20 -14.37
C ARG A 72 -8.29 5.15 -12.93
N ILE A 73 -9.46 5.73 -12.64
CA ILE A 73 -10.07 5.70 -11.30
C ILE A 73 -10.35 4.25 -10.89
N GLN A 74 -10.95 3.46 -11.79
CA GLN A 74 -11.21 2.04 -11.55
C GLN A 74 -9.91 1.27 -11.29
N GLY A 75 -8.88 1.49 -12.11
CA GLY A 75 -7.56 0.89 -11.93
C GLY A 75 -6.91 1.25 -10.59
N ALA A 76 -6.99 2.52 -10.17
CA ALA A 76 -6.49 2.96 -8.87
C ALA A 76 -7.25 2.32 -7.70
N MET A 77 -8.57 2.21 -7.79
CA MET A 77 -9.38 1.51 -6.79
C MET A 77 -9.03 0.02 -6.70
N GLN A 78 -8.73 -0.64 -7.82
CA GLN A 78 -8.26 -2.03 -7.79
C GLN A 78 -6.92 -2.17 -7.07
N LYS A 79 -6.00 -1.20 -7.22
CA LYS A 79 -4.74 -1.18 -6.47
C LYS A 79 -4.99 -1.02 -4.97
N VAL A 80 -5.86 -0.10 -4.55
CA VAL A 80 -6.26 0.09 -3.15
C VAL A 80 -6.81 -1.23 -2.56
N LYS A 81 -7.69 -1.91 -3.29
CA LYS A 81 -8.24 -3.21 -2.85
C LYS A 81 -7.19 -4.31 -2.79
N ALA A 82 -6.25 -4.34 -3.73
CA ALA A 82 -5.23 -5.38 -3.80
C ALA A 82 -4.26 -5.37 -2.61
N ILE A 83 -4.05 -4.19 -2.01
CA ILE A 83 -3.17 -4.00 -0.86
C ILE A 83 -3.91 -4.03 0.49
N GLN A 84 -5.22 -4.22 0.53
CA GLN A 84 -5.94 -4.36 1.80
C GLN A 84 -5.55 -5.67 2.51
N PRO A 85 -5.34 -5.66 3.84
CA PRO A 85 -5.09 -6.87 4.60
C PRO A 85 -6.33 -7.78 4.61
N LYS A 86 -6.13 -9.06 4.94
CA LYS A 86 -7.26 -9.98 5.13
C LYS A 86 -8.11 -9.51 6.31
N GLY A 87 -9.43 -9.46 6.12
CA GLY A 87 -10.37 -9.01 7.15
C GLY A 87 -10.51 -7.49 7.26
N TYR A 88 -10.04 -6.73 6.28
CA TYR A 88 -10.23 -5.27 6.23
C TYR A 88 -11.73 -4.92 6.22
N THR A 89 -12.14 -4.10 7.17
CA THR A 89 -13.52 -3.66 7.39
C THR A 89 -13.71 -2.20 6.96
N LEU A 90 -14.96 -1.73 6.96
CA LEU A 90 -15.25 -0.31 6.74
C LEU A 90 -14.65 0.56 7.86
N ASP A 91 -14.67 0.09 9.10
CA ASP A 91 -14.07 0.80 10.23
C ASP A 91 -12.56 1.03 10.04
N ASN A 92 -11.86 0.07 9.42
CA ASN A 92 -10.44 0.25 9.08
C ASN A 92 -10.24 1.33 8.01
N LEU A 93 -11.16 1.45 7.06
CA LEU A 93 -11.12 2.51 6.06
C LEU A 93 -11.39 3.87 6.70
N ASP A 94 -12.38 3.97 7.58
CA ASP A 94 -12.71 5.20 8.28
C ASP A 94 -11.53 5.69 9.13
N GLU A 95 -10.84 4.78 9.84
CA GLU A 95 -9.63 5.10 10.59
C GLU A 95 -8.50 5.59 9.67
N GLU A 96 -8.26 4.90 8.55
CA GLU A 96 -7.22 5.29 7.58
C GLU A 96 -7.52 6.64 6.93
N LEU A 97 -8.79 6.93 6.64
CA LEU A 97 -9.21 8.22 6.09
C LEU A 97 -8.98 9.36 7.11
N VAL A 98 -9.28 9.14 8.39
CA VAL A 98 -9.00 10.12 9.44
C VAL A 98 -7.51 10.38 9.55
N SER A 99 -6.69 9.33 9.69
CA SER A 99 -5.22 9.43 9.70
C SER A 99 -4.68 10.14 8.47
N MET A 100 -5.27 9.85 7.30
CA MET A 100 -4.86 10.44 6.04
C MET A 100 -5.16 11.92 5.96
N SER A 101 -6.35 12.34 6.34
CA SER A 101 -6.74 13.75 6.42
C SER A 101 -5.85 14.51 7.39
N MET A 102 -5.57 13.96 8.58
CA MET A 102 -4.67 14.60 9.55
C MET A 102 -3.32 14.96 8.93
N ILE A 103 -2.70 14.05 8.17
CA ILE A 103 -1.40 14.31 7.53
C ILE A 103 -1.54 15.24 6.32
N LYS A 104 -2.57 15.05 5.48
CA LYS A 104 -2.78 15.85 4.25
C LYS A 104 -3.15 17.30 4.51
N ASP A 105 -3.82 17.59 5.62
CA ASP A 105 -4.30 18.92 5.95
C ASP A 105 -3.19 19.82 6.55
N LEU A 106 -2.00 19.26 6.79
CA LEU A 106 -0.84 20.04 7.23
C LEU A 106 -0.25 20.87 6.08
N PRO A 107 0.00 22.17 6.27
CA PRO A 107 0.67 22.99 5.27
C PRO A 107 2.09 22.48 4.97
N PHE A 108 2.31 21.97 3.76
CA PHE A 108 3.59 21.35 3.37
C PHE A 108 4.77 22.32 3.51
N GLU A 109 4.58 23.61 3.22
CA GLU A 109 5.62 24.64 3.38
C GLU A 109 6.13 24.76 4.81
N THR A 110 5.25 24.49 5.78
CA THR A 110 5.50 24.71 7.20
C THR A 110 5.85 23.41 7.93
N TYR A 111 5.35 22.27 7.47
CA TYR A 111 5.48 20.97 8.13
C TYR A 111 6.11 19.88 7.24
N GLY A 112 6.71 20.21 6.10
CA GLY A 112 7.20 19.22 5.12
C GLY A 112 8.16 18.17 5.69
N SER A 113 9.09 18.58 6.57
CA SER A 113 10.01 17.66 7.26
C SER A 113 9.29 16.72 8.22
N PHE A 114 8.29 17.23 8.94
CA PHE A 114 7.46 16.45 9.85
C PHE A 114 6.53 15.47 9.11
N ILE A 115 5.88 15.92 8.04
CA ILE A 115 5.09 15.04 7.16
C ILE A 115 5.96 13.89 6.64
N SER A 116 7.19 14.19 6.21
CA SER A 116 8.13 13.17 5.75
C SER A 116 8.52 12.18 6.85
N SER A 117 8.74 12.64 8.09
CA SER A 117 9.09 11.76 9.21
C SER A 117 7.90 10.87 9.64
N VAL A 118 6.68 11.42 9.66
CA VAL A 118 5.45 10.65 9.94
C VAL A 118 5.22 9.58 8.88
N LEU A 119 5.41 9.89 7.60
CA LEU A 119 5.30 8.93 6.49
C LEU A 119 6.40 7.85 6.47
N LEU A 120 7.38 7.90 7.37
CA LEU A 120 8.38 6.84 7.57
C LEU A 120 8.04 5.93 8.75
N LEU A 121 7.01 6.25 9.54
CA LEU A 121 6.57 5.41 10.64
C LEU A 121 6.04 4.07 10.11
N SER A 122 6.24 3.01 10.91
CA SER A 122 5.67 1.69 10.62
C SER A 122 4.20 1.58 11.00
N ASP A 123 3.71 2.50 11.83
CA ASP A 123 2.32 2.63 12.25
C ASP A 123 1.80 4.03 11.92
N LEU A 124 0.64 4.08 11.25
CA LEU A 124 -0.09 5.30 10.90
C LEU A 124 -1.50 5.30 11.53
N SER A 125 -1.67 4.59 12.64
CA SER A 125 -2.89 4.66 13.46
C SER A 125 -3.15 6.09 13.91
N LYS A 126 -4.43 6.41 14.14
CA LYS A 126 -4.83 7.74 14.59
C LYS A 126 -4.10 8.17 15.86
N ASP A 127 -3.96 7.25 16.82
CA ASP A 127 -3.27 7.52 18.08
C ASP A 127 -1.78 7.79 17.89
N ALA A 128 -1.11 7.03 17.01
CA ALA A 128 0.31 7.26 16.69
C ALA A 128 0.52 8.65 16.08
N ILE A 129 -0.36 9.07 15.15
CA ILE A 129 -0.29 10.39 14.53
C ILE A 129 -0.56 11.50 15.57
N LEU A 130 -1.55 11.33 16.44
CA LEU A 130 -1.82 12.30 17.52
C LEU A 130 -0.62 12.47 18.47
N GLN A 131 0.08 11.39 18.80
CA GLN A 131 1.30 11.47 19.61
C GLN A 131 2.43 12.16 18.87
N ALA A 132 2.60 11.88 17.57
CA ALA A 132 3.57 12.57 16.73
C ALA A 132 3.30 14.08 16.67
N PHE A 133 2.02 14.48 16.53
CA PHE A 133 1.60 15.88 16.49
C PHE A 133 1.97 16.61 17.78
N ARG A 134 1.64 16.03 18.94
CA ARG A 134 1.99 16.59 20.25
C ARG A 134 3.49 16.74 20.44
N THR A 135 4.26 15.78 19.93
CA THR A 135 5.72 15.80 20.00
C THR A 135 6.28 16.94 19.15
N GLU A 136 5.81 17.09 17.92
CA GLU A 136 6.20 18.17 17.02
C GLU A 136 5.87 19.55 17.61
N GLU A 137 4.67 19.71 18.20
CA GLU A 137 4.28 20.95 18.87
C GLU A 137 5.17 21.31 20.07
N THR A 138 5.75 20.31 20.74
CA THR A 138 6.67 20.52 21.88
C THR A 138 8.08 20.85 21.41
N GLN A 139 8.49 20.35 20.24
CA GLN A 139 9.84 20.49 19.70
C GLN A 139 10.03 21.73 18.83
N ARG A 140 8.95 22.40 18.47
CA ARG A 140 8.92 23.56 17.59
C ARG A 140 8.90 24.89 18.34
#